data_AF-A0A519V773-F1
#
_entry.id   AF-A0A519V773-F1
#
_cell.length_a   1.000
_cell.length_b   1.000
_cell.length_c   1.000
_cell.angle_alpha   90.00
_cell.angle_beta   90.00
_cell.angle_gamma   90.00
#
_symmetry.space_group_name_H-M   'P 1'
#
loop_
_entity.id
_entity.type
_entity.pdbx_description
1 polymer ?
#
loop_
_entity_poly.entity_id
_entity_poly.type
_entity_poly.pdbx_seq_one_letter_code
_entity_poly.pdbx_strand_id
1 'polypeptide(L)'
;MTTFRWYLLGLLGLFGAYVAYEYYKPKPLDWTPTLSNKDRIPYGTYALYDLLPDLLGTDSVASVRLPIFNQLLGADEPDATGGRPTNVHFDNDSADAASDQAAASLEAAGLALTDARASY
;
A
#
# COMPACT_ATOMS: atom_id res chain seq x y z
N MET A 1 -21.07 -63.84 -8.62
CA MET A 1 -20.06 -62.86 -8.14
C MET A 1 -20.00 -61.60 -9.02
N THR A 2 -21.14 -61.00 -9.41
CA THR A 2 -21.18 -59.82 -10.30
C THR A 2 -21.82 -58.60 -9.65
N THR A 3 -22.69 -58.80 -8.65
CA THR A 3 -23.30 -57.75 -7.84
C THR A 3 -22.27 -56.89 -7.10
N PHE A 4 -21.19 -57.50 -6.60
CA PHE A 4 -20.07 -56.79 -5.96
C PHE A 4 -19.43 -55.73 -6.87
N ARG A 5 -19.25 -56.04 -8.16
CA ARG A 5 -18.66 -55.10 -9.14
C ARG A 5 -19.57 -53.90 -9.36
N TRP A 6 -20.89 -54.11 -9.35
CA TRP A 6 -21.87 -53.04 -9.45
C TRP A 6 -21.89 -52.13 -8.23
N TYR A 7 -21.76 -52.69 -7.02
CA TYR A 7 -21.61 -51.86 -5.80
C TYR A 7 -20.33 -51.04 -5.83
N LEU A 8 -19.22 -51.60 -6.33
CA LEU A 8 -17.95 -50.89 -6.43
C LEU A 8 -18.00 -49.75 -7.45
N LEU A 9 -18.66 -49.96 -8.60
CA LEU A 9 -18.92 -48.91 -9.58
C LEU A 9 -19.86 -47.83 -9.03
N GLY A 10 -20.91 -48.21 -8.30
CA GLY A 10 -21.82 -47.27 -7.66
C GLY A 10 -21.12 -46.41 -6.61
N LEU A 11 -20.27 -47.02 -5.79
CA LEU A 11 -19.47 -46.32 -4.78
C LEU A 11 -18.46 -45.37 -5.44
N LEU A 12 -17.77 -45.81 -6.50
CA LEU A 12 -16.85 -44.97 -7.25
C LEU A 12 -17.57 -43.78 -7.90
N GLY A 13 -18.75 -44.01 -8.46
CA GLY A 13 -19.59 -42.96 -9.04
C GLY A 13 -20.05 -41.94 -7.99
N LEU A 14 -20.51 -42.41 -6.83
CA LEU A 14 -20.94 -41.55 -5.72
C LEU A 14 -19.77 -40.72 -5.18
N PHE A 15 -18.60 -41.34 -5.01
CA PHE A 15 -17.39 -40.65 -4.59
C PHE A 15 -16.96 -39.59 -5.61
N GLY A 16 -16.95 -39.94 -6.90
CA GLY A 16 -16.62 -39.00 -7.97
C GLY A 16 -17.58 -37.80 -8.03
N ALA A 17 -18.89 -38.05 -7.85
CA ALA A 17 -19.90 -37.00 -7.79
C ALA A 17 -19.69 -36.07 -6.59
N TYR A 18 -19.34 -36.62 -5.42
CA TYR A 18 -19.03 -35.83 -4.23
C TYR A 18 -17.81 -34.92 -4.43
N VAL A 19 -16.74 -35.44 -5.02
CA VAL A 19 -15.54 -34.65 -5.33
C VAL A 19 -15.85 -33.54 -6.33
N ALA A 20 -16.60 -33.85 -7.38
CA ALA A 20 -17.04 -32.85 -8.36
C ALA A 20 -17.86 -31.74 -7.69
N TYR A 21 -18.81 -32.11 -6.82
CA TYR A 21 -19.62 -31.15 -6.06
C TYR A 21 -18.75 -30.21 -5.22
N GLU A 22 -17.78 -30.75 -4.48
CA GLU A 22 -16.86 -29.93 -3.67
C GLU A 22 -15.97 -29.03 -4.53
N TYR A 23 -15.48 -29.54 -5.67
CA TYR A 23 -14.60 -28.80 -6.58
C TYR A 23 -15.30 -27.62 -7.26
N TYR A 24 -16.57 -27.80 -7.65
CA TYR A 24 -17.36 -26.75 -8.30
C TYR A 24 -18.01 -25.77 -7.32
N LYS A 25 -17.76 -25.88 -6.01
CA LYS A 25 -18.26 -24.89 -5.05
C LYS A 25 -17.68 -23.51 -5.40
N PRO A 26 -18.54 -22.50 -5.65
CA PRO A 26 -18.05 -21.16 -5.88
C PRO A 26 -17.35 -20.65 -4.62
N LYS A 27 -16.26 -19.91 -4.82
CA LYS A 27 -15.58 -19.25 -3.72
C LYS A 27 -16.55 -18.26 -3.06
N PRO A 28 -16.55 -18.15 -1.72
CA PRO A 28 -17.37 -17.14 -1.05
C PRO A 28 -16.97 -15.75 -1.54
N LEU A 29 -17.96 -14.89 -1.75
CA LEU A 29 -17.73 -13.50 -2.15
C LEU A 29 -17.00 -12.76 -1.03
N ASP A 30 -15.92 -12.05 -1.36
CA ASP A 30 -15.17 -11.22 -0.42
C ASP A 30 -15.81 -9.83 -0.32
N TRP A 31 -16.10 -9.39 0.92
CA TRP A 31 -16.72 -8.10 1.24
C TRP A 31 -15.75 -7.17 1.97
N THR A 32 -14.45 -7.44 1.91
CA THR A 32 -13.43 -6.58 2.50
C THR A 32 -13.39 -5.24 1.74
N PRO A 33 -13.42 -4.09 2.44
CA PRO A 33 -13.33 -2.80 1.78
C PRO A 33 -11.88 -2.52 1.34
N THR A 34 -11.64 -2.54 0.02
CA THR A 34 -10.33 -2.18 -0.54
C THR A 34 -10.35 -0.84 -1.25
N LEU A 35 -11.50 -0.41 -1.78
CA LEU A 35 -11.69 0.82 -2.58
C LEU A 35 -10.71 0.96 -3.77
N SER A 36 -10.07 -0.15 -4.17
CA SER A 36 -9.09 -0.21 -5.24
C SER A 36 -9.79 -0.33 -6.59
N ASN A 37 -9.29 0.41 -7.58
CA ASN A 37 -9.85 0.38 -8.94
C ASN A 37 -9.55 -0.92 -9.70
N LYS A 38 -8.73 -1.80 -9.13
CA LYS A 38 -8.37 -3.10 -9.72
C LYS A 38 -9.26 -4.24 -9.23
N ASP A 39 -9.94 -4.04 -8.10
CA ASP A 39 -10.68 -5.11 -7.45
C ASP A 39 -12.13 -5.14 -7.94
N ARG A 40 -12.60 -6.33 -8.33
CA ARG A 40 -13.98 -6.57 -8.79
C ARG A 40 -14.92 -7.03 -7.66
N ILE A 41 -14.51 -6.88 -6.41
CA ILE A 41 -15.36 -7.14 -5.24
C ILE A 41 -16.38 -5.99 -5.08
N PRO A 42 -17.48 -6.16 -4.32
CA PRO A 42 -18.51 -5.14 -4.18
C PRO A 42 -18.00 -3.78 -3.70
N TYR A 43 -17.00 -3.78 -2.82
CA TYR A 43 -16.35 -2.57 -2.30
C TYR A 43 -15.07 -2.18 -3.07
N GLY A 44 -14.80 -2.82 -4.20
CA GLY A 44 -13.81 -2.34 -5.15
C GLY A 44 -14.38 -1.17 -5.96
N THR A 45 -13.50 -0.38 -6.57
CA THR A 45 -13.89 0.76 -7.42
C THR A 45 -13.68 0.46 -8.91
N TYR A 46 -13.57 -0.82 -9.28
CA TYR A 46 -13.38 -1.23 -10.67
C TYR A 46 -14.50 -0.71 -11.59
N ALA A 47 -15.77 -0.90 -11.23
CA ALA A 47 -16.88 -0.48 -12.08
C ALA A 47 -16.90 1.06 -12.29
N LEU A 48 -16.56 1.82 -11.25
CA LEU A 48 -16.44 3.27 -11.36
C LEU A 48 -15.29 3.68 -12.30
N TYR A 49 -14.15 3.00 -12.21
CA TYR A 49 -12.99 3.25 -13.06
C TYR A 49 -13.24 2.86 -14.53
N ASP A 50 -13.94 1.75 -14.77
CA ASP A 50 -14.30 1.25 -16.09
C ASP A 50 -15.24 2.22 -16.84
N LEU A 51 -16.17 2.86 -16.11
CA LEU A 51 -17.10 3.85 -16.65
C LEU A 51 -16.50 5.27 -16.76
N LEU A 52 -15.33 5.50 -16.17
CA LEU A 52 -14.75 6.84 -16.06
C LEU A 52 -14.44 7.50 -17.42
N PRO A 53 -13.88 6.79 -18.43
CA PRO A 53 -13.64 7.37 -19.76
C PRO A 53 -14.92 7.89 -20.42
N ASP A 54 -16.00 7.12 -20.33
CA ASP A 54 -17.31 7.48 -20.89
C ASP A 54 -17.93 8.69 -20.18
N LEU A 55 -17.81 8.74 -18.86
CA LEU A 55 -18.31 9.86 -18.05
C LEU A 55 -17.54 11.16 -18.30
N LEU A 56 -16.23 11.07 -18.58
CA LEU A 56 -15.38 12.24 -18.84
C LEU A 56 -15.33 12.61 -20.32
N GLY A 57 -15.80 11.75 -21.23
CA GLY A 57 -15.67 11.95 -22.67
C GLY A 57 -14.21 11.93 -23.14
N THR A 58 -13.37 11.09 -22.53
CA THR A 58 -11.95 10.97 -22.86
C THR A 58 -11.64 9.57 -23.40
N ASP A 59 -10.66 9.47 -24.30
CA ASP A 59 -10.26 8.20 -24.90
C ASP A 59 -9.47 7.31 -23.94
N SER A 60 -8.85 7.89 -22.89
CA SER A 60 -8.07 7.11 -21.92
C SER A 60 -8.03 7.74 -20.54
N VAL A 61 -7.98 6.88 -19.53
CA VAL A 61 -7.73 7.23 -18.13
C VAL A 61 -6.57 6.37 -17.62
N ALA A 62 -5.61 7.01 -16.95
CA ALA A 62 -4.45 6.34 -16.36
C ALA A 62 -4.34 6.66 -14.87
N SER A 63 -3.94 5.66 -14.09
CA SER A 63 -3.57 5.86 -12.69
C SER A 63 -2.12 6.33 -12.60
N VAL A 64 -1.91 7.55 -12.13
CA VAL A 64 -0.58 8.15 -11.97
C VAL A 64 -0.24 8.20 -10.48
N ARG A 65 1.02 7.90 -10.14
CA ARG A 65 1.54 7.99 -8.76
C ARG A 65 2.17 9.34 -8.44
N LEU A 66 1.99 10.33 -9.31
CA LEU A 66 2.50 11.69 -9.11
C LEU A 66 1.39 12.56 -8.53
N PRO A 67 1.72 13.46 -7.58
CA PRO A 67 0.80 14.48 -7.11
C PRO A 67 0.24 15.31 -8.27
N ILE A 68 -1.01 15.76 -8.12
CA ILE A 68 -1.71 16.60 -9.12
C ILE A 68 -0.90 17.86 -9.44
N PHE A 69 -0.25 18.45 -8.44
CA PHE A 69 0.61 19.63 -8.63
C PHE A 69 1.68 19.41 -9.70
N ASN A 70 2.39 18.28 -9.66
CA ASN A 70 3.46 17.99 -10.62
C ASN A 70 2.92 17.80 -12.04
N GLN A 71 1.69 17.31 -12.18
CA GLN A 71 1.05 17.08 -13.47
C GLN A 71 0.55 18.38 -14.11
N LEU A 72 0.02 19.30 -13.30
CA LEU A 72 -0.56 20.55 -13.79
C LEU A 72 0.49 21.64 -13.99
N LEU A 73 1.48 21.73 -13.11
CA LEU A 73 2.45 22.82 -13.12
C LEU A 73 3.78 22.44 -13.78
N GLY A 74 3.97 21.18 -14.14
CA GLY A 74 5.23 20.69 -14.69
C GLY A 74 6.34 20.85 -13.64
N ALA A 75 6.50 19.87 -12.76
CA ALA A 75 7.69 19.85 -11.93
C ALA A 75 8.87 19.52 -12.87
N ASP A 76 9.61 20.54 -13.30
CA ASP A 76 10.97 20.36 -13.81
C ASP A 76 11.70 19.56 -12.74
N GLU A 77 11.94 18.28 -13.01
CA GLU A 77 12.68 17.42 -12.11
C GLU A 77 14.04 18.09 -11.91
N PRO A 78 14.39 18.55 -10.69
CA PRO A 78 15.69 19.15 -10.48
C PRO A 78 16.71 18.06 -10.83
N ASP A 79 17.42 18.27 -11.94
CA ASP A 79 18.50 17.40 -12.39
C ASP A 79 19.35 17.08 -11.16
N ALA A 80 19.36 15.82 -10.74
CA ALA A 80 20.09 15.40 -9.54
C ALA A 80 21.60 15.66 -9.66
N THR A 81 22.07 15.95 -10.88
CA THR A 81 23.43 16.37 -11.21
C THR A 81 23.65 17.87 -10.98
N GLY A 82 22.59 18.68 -10.95
CA GLY A 82 22.59 20.15 -10.86
C GLY A 82 22.55 20.74 -9.45
N GLY A 83 22.48 19.90 -8.41
CA GLY A 83 22.45 20.33 -7.02
C GLY A 83 21.06 20.69 -6.49
N ARG A 84 21.02 21.06 -5.20
CA ARG A 84 19.79 21.25 -4.41
C ARG A 84 18.88 22.30 -5.08
N PRO A 85 17.58 22.01 -5.26
CA PRO A 85 16.65 22.94 -5.91
C PRO A 85 16.67 24.32 -5.22
N THR A 86 17.02 25.37 -5.98
CA THR A 86 17.15 26.75 -5.47
C THR A 86 15.82 27.48 -5.36
N ASN A 87 14.74 26.89 -5.88
CA ASN A 87 13.36 27.38 -5.76
C ASN A 87 12.72 27.04 -4.41
N VAL A 88 13.43 26.33 -3.52
CA VAL A 88 13.02 26.08 -2.15
C VAL A 88 13.97 26.85 -1.23
N HIS A 89 13.58 28.07 -0.84
CA HIS A 89 14.28 28.78 0.22
C HIS A 89 13.79 28.18 1.54
N PHE A 90 14.56 27.25 2.09
CA PHE A 90 14.44 26.91 3.50
C PHE A 90 15.07 28.09 4.25
N ASP A 91 14.26 29.08 4.59
CA ASP A 91 14.66 30.07 5.58
C ASP A 91 15.14 29.28 6.79
N ASN A 92 16.39 29.53 7.19
CA ASN A 92 16.96 28.92 8.37
C ASN A 92 16.21 29.52 9.56
N ASP A 93 15.09 28.90 9.93
CA ASP A 93 14.28 29.37 11.04
C ASP A 93 15.15 29.26 12.28
N SER A 94 15.59 30.42 12.76
CA SER A 94 16.66 30.56 13.75
C SER A 94 16.24 29.97 15.11
N ALA A 95 14.98 29.54 15.23
CA ALA A 95 14.42 28.81 16.35
C ALA A 95 15.04 27.41 16.52
N ASP A 96 15.35 26.69 15.44
CA ASP A 96 15.89 25.32 15.55
C ASP A 96 17.36 25.32 16.00
N ALA A 97 18.16 26.29 15.54
CA ALA A 97 19.55 26.42 15.94
C ALA A 97 19.73 26.73 17.45
N ALA A 98 18.81 27.48 18.06
CA ALA A 98 18.81 27.73 19.49
C ALA A 98 18.43 26.47 20.29
N SER A 99 17.49 25.69 19.76
CA SER A 99 17.03 24.41 20.32
C SER A 99 18.15 23.36 20.32
N ASP A 100 18.87 23.25 19.21
CA ASP A 100 19.98 22.32 19.03
C ASP A 100 21.18 22.66 19.95
N GLN A 101 21.47 23.96 20.13
CA GLN A 101 22.49 24.42 21.08
C GLN A 101 22.07 24.20 22.54
N ALA A 102 20.79 24.38 22.85
CA ALA A 102 20.24 24.08 24.18
C ALA A 102 20.31 22.57 24.48
N ALA A 103 19.99 21.71 23.51
CA ALA A 103 20.12 20.26 23.65
C ALA A 103 21.57 19.82 23.85
N ALA A 104 22.50 20.35 23.05
CA ALA A 104 23.93 20.03 23.16
C ALA A 104 24.54 20.48 24.51
N SER A 105 24.12 21.64 25.04
CA SER A 105 24.58 22.10 26.36
C SER A 105 23.99 21.28 27.51
N LEU A 106 22.74 20.81 27.40
CA LEU A 106 22.13 19.88 28.36
C LEU A 106 22.84 18.52 28.38
N GLU A 107 23.20 18.00 27.20
CA GLU A 107 23.91 16.73 27.06
C GLU A 107 25.34 16.82 27.64
N ALA A 108 26.06 17.92 27.35
CA ALA A 108 27.36 18.21 27.95
C ALA A 108 27.29 18.35 29.48
N ALA A 109 26.22 18.95 30.01
CA ALA A 109 26.00 19.07 31.45
C ALA A 109 25.61 17.73 32.11
N GLY A 110 24.88 16.86 31.40
CA GLY A 110 24.52 15.52 31.87
C GLY A 110 25.71 14.57 32.00
N LEU A 111 26.68 14.67 31.07
CA LEU A 111 27.93 13.91 31.09
C LEU A 111 28.86 14.31 32.25
N ALA A 112 28.79 15.55 32.74
CA ALA A 112 29.61 15.99 33.88
C ALA A 112 29.13 15.45 35.24
N LEU A 113 27.86 15.06 35.36
CA LEU A 113 27.24 14.64 36.63
C LEU A 113 27.38 13.14 36.92
N THR A 114 27.86 12.36 35.95
CA THR A 114 28.03 10.89 36.03
C THR A 114 29.40 10.47 36.55
N ASP A 115 30.42 11.32 36.43
CA ASP A 115 31.81 11.00 36.82
C ASP A 115 32.09 11.21 38.33
N ALA A 116 31.13 11.77 39.08
CA ALA A 116 31.30 12.11 40.50
C ALA A 116 30.73 11.07 41.49
N ARG A 117 30.37 9.86 41.04
CA ARG A 117 29.60 8.89 41.87
C ARG A 117 30.17 7.47 41.90
N ALA A 118 31.49 7.33 41.96
CA ALA A 118 32.13 6.04 42.18
C ALA A 118 33.41 6.20 43.03
N SER A 119 33.23 6.53 44.30
CA SER A 119 34.26 6.32 45.32
C SER A 119 33.58 6.09 46.67
N TYR A 120 33.10 4.87 46.88
CA TYR A 120 32.95 4.20 48.18
C TYR A 120 33.13 2.70 47.99
#